data_AF-A0A7X2MZH0-F1
#
_entry.id   AF-A0A7X2MZH0-F1
#
_cell.length_a   1.000
_cell.length_b   1.000
_cell.length_c   1.000
_cell.angle_alpha   90.00
_cell.angle_beta   90.00
_cell.angle_gamma   90.00
#
_symmetry.space_group_name_H-M   'P 1'
#
loop_
_entity.id
_entity.type
_entity.pdbx_description
1 polymer ?
#
loop_
_entity_poly.entity_id
_entity_poly.type
_entity_poly.pdbx_seq_one_letter_code
_entity_poly.pdbx_strand_id
1 'polypeptide(L)'
;MLQYSIISIIVVKSKYILWKILFEINKEFYEILVNLYGHKKNVIILNESAENIKEVIKKYNIKRVDYIVSGLPFISLPKEVSEKILKNTADVLKDHGKFITF
;
A
#
# COMPACT_ATOMS: atom_id res chain seq x y z
N MET A 1 -17.68 13.59 10.36
CA MET A 1 -17.74 12.35 9.56
C MET A 1 -16.30 11.86 9.46
N LEU A 2 -15.94 10.76 10.13
CA LEU A 2 -14.55 10.31 10.24
C LEU A 2 -14.05 9.87 8.86
N GLN A 3 -13.39 10.77 8.14
CA GLN A 3 -12.77 10.49 6.85
C GLN A 3 -11.52 9.67 7.16
N TYR A 4 -11.63 8.35 6.98
CA TYR A 4 -10.55 7.38 7.13
C TYR A 4 -9.42 7.73 6.16
N SER A 5 -8.53 8.61 6.62
CA SER A 5 -7.41 9.14 5.87
C SER A 5 -6.24 8.21 6.13
N ILE A 6 -6.14 7.12 5.38
CA ILE A 6 -5.12 6.11 5.64
C ILE A 6 -4.17 6.01 4.46
N ILE A 7 -2.91 6.33 4.77
CA ILE A 7 -1.76 6.06 3.93
C ILE A 7 -1.38 4.58 4.13
N SER A 8 -1.57 3.76 3.09
CA SER A 8 -0.94 2.44 3.02
C SER A 8 0.34 2.56 2.18
N ILE A 9 1.51 2.37 2.82
CA ILE A 9 2.82 2.39 2.15
C ILE A 9 3.28 0.95 1.94
N ILE A 10 3.27 0.47 0.71
CA ILE A 10 3.90 -0.80 0.35
C ILE A 10 5.30 -0.52 -0.17
N VAL A 11 6.30 -1.16 0.42
CA VAL A 11 7.71 -0.94 0.08
C VAL A 11 8.29 -2.20 -0.56
N VAL A 12 8.69 -2.05 -1.81
CA VAL A 12 9.27 -3.11 -2.64
C VAL A 12 10.77 -2.85 -2.75
N LYS A 13 11.62 -3.75 -2.25
CA LYS A 13 13.07 -3.61 -2.40
C LYS A 13 13.55 -4.51 -3.54
N SER A 14 14.06 -3.90 -4.61
CA SER A 14 14.99 -4.59 -5.51
C SER A 14 16.41 -4.30 -5.03
N LYS A 15 17.34 -5.24 -5.24
CA LYS A 15 18.63 -5.41 -4.55
C LYS A 15 19.47 -4.13 -4.30
N TYR A 16 19.27 -3.06 -5.09
CA TYR A 16 19.96 -1.76 -4.94
C TYR A 16 19.07 -0.51 -4.99
N ILE A 17 17.74 -0.64 -5.18
CA ILE A 17 16.81 0.50 -5.27
C ILE A 17 15.53 0.17 -4.50
N LEU A 18 15.17 1.05 -3.56
CA LEU A 18 13.93 0.96 -2.80
C LEU A 18 12.78 1.61 -3.56
N TRP A 19 11.83 0.82 -4.04
CA TRP A 19 10.60 1.29 -4.65
C TRP A 19 9.49 1.38 -3.58
N LYS A 20 8.67 2.43 -3.65
CA LYS A 20 7.46 2.55 -2.83
C LYS A 20 6.23 2.62 -3.72
N ILE A 21 5.18 1.91 -3.33
CA ILE A 21 3.84 2.01 -3.92
C ILE A 21 2.90 2.47 -2.81
N LEU A 22 2.29 3.63 -3.01
CA LEU A 22 1.38 4.29 -2.08
C LEU A 22 -0.04 4.09 -2.58
N PHE A 23 -0.91 3.58 -1.71
CA PHE A 23 -2.34 3.42 -1.98
C PHE A 23 -3.10 4.44 -1.14
N GLU A 24 -3.97 5.20 -1.79
CA GLU A 24 -4.82 6.20 -1.17
C GLU A 24 -6.17 6.26 -1.90
N ILE A 25 -7.28 6.02 -1.20
CA ILE A 25 -8.62 6.03 -1.80
C ILE A 25 -9.19 7.45 -1.88
N ASN A 26 -8.78 8.32 -0.96
CA ASN A 26 -9.23 9.70 -0.91
C ASN A 26 -8.50 10.51 -1.98
N LYS A 27 -9.26 11.00 -2.96
CA LYS A 27 -8.72 11.75 -4.10
C LYS A 27 -7.94 13.01 -3.68
N GLU A 28 -8.39 13.73 -2.65
CA GLU A 28 -7.71 14.94 -2.17
C GLU A 28 -6.33 14.61 -1.60
N PHE A 29 -6.23 13.56 -0.76
CA PHE A 29 -4.92 13.12 -0.25
C PHE A 29 -4.04 12.51 -1.32
N TYR A 30 -4.62 11.79 -2.28
CA TYR A 30 -3.88 11.31 -3.43
C TYR A 30 -3.23 12.48 -4.20
N GLU A 31 -3.98 13.55 -4.48
CA GLU A 31 -3.46 14.75 -5.16
C GLU A 31 -2.34 15.41 -4.34
N ILE A 32 -2.49 15.50 -3.02
CA ILE A 32 -1.44 15.98 -2.12
C ILE A 32 -0.18 15.11 -2.21
N LEU A 33 -0.33 13.78 -2.14
CA LEU A 33 0.80 12.85 -2.26
C LEU A 33 1.51 12.99 -3.62
N VAL A 34 0.75 13.12 -4.71
CA VAL A 34 1.29 13.34 -6.06
C VAL A 34 2.09 14.64 -6.13
N ASN A 35 1.59 15.73 -5.56
CA ASN A 35 2.30 17.00 -5.51
C ASN A 35 3.60 16.91 -4.69
N LEU A 36 3.56 16.24 -3.53
CA LEU A 36 4.72 16.13 -2.64
C LEU A 36 5.78 15.14 -3.15
N TYR A 37 5.37 14.03 -3.76
CA TYR A 37 6.26 12.89 -4.01
C TYR A 37 6.24 12.36 -5.44
N GLY A 38 5.34 12.81 -6.32
CA GLY A 38 5.21 12.31 -7.70
C GLY A 38 6.45 12.54 -8.57
N HIS A 39 7.31 13.50 -8.20
CA HIS A 39 8.59 13.74 -8.87
C HIS A 39 9.69 12.72 -8.49
N LYS A 40 9.47 11.86 -7.48
CA LYS A 40 10.45 10.85 -7.04
C LYS A 40 10.37 9.62 -7.95
N LYS A 41 11.46 9.32 -8.65
CA LYS A 41 11.55 8.20 -9.63
C LYS A 41 11.25 6.82 -9.05
N ASN A 42 11.38 6.63 -7.73
CA ASN A 42 11.18 5.36 -7.02
C ASN A 42 9.89 5.34 -6.17
N VAL A 43 8.94 6.22 -6.46
CA VAL A 43 7.66 6.31 -5.77
C VAL A 43 6.54 6.24 -6.80
N ILE A 44 5.62 5.31 -6.59
CA ILE A 44 4.39 5.14 -7.36
C ILE A 44 3.25 5.49 -6.41
N ILE A 45 2.34 6.35 -6.85
CA ILE A 45 1.21 6.83 -6.05
C ILE A 45 -0.05 6.48 -6.81
N LEU A 46 -0.99 5.81 -6.14
CA LEU A 46 -2.19 5.26 -6.75
C LEU A 46 -3.42 5.74 -5.99
N ASN A 47 -4.38 6.29 -6.72
CA ASN A 47 -5.71 6.54 -6.18
C ASN A 47 -6.52 5.23 -6.19
N GLU A 48 -6.20 4.31 -5.28
CA GLU A 48 -6.66 2.91 -5.33
C GLU A 48 -6.76 2.31 -3.92
N SER A 49 -7.66 1.34 -3.73
CA SER A 49 -7.80 0.61 -2.47
C SER A 49 -6.64 -0.37 -2.25
N ALA A 50 -6.14 -0.43 -1.01
CA ALA A 50 -5.16 -1.44 -0.59
C ALA A 50 -5.69 -2.88 -0.73
N GLU A 51 -7.00 -3.07 -0.82
CA GLU A 51 -7.60 -4.37 -1.15
C GLU A 51 -7.08 -4.93 -2.48
N ASN A 52 -6.74 -4.05 -3.42
CA ASN A 52 -6.34 -4.41 -4.79
C ASN A 52 -4.81 -4.58 -4.94
N ILE A 53 -4.08 -4.74 -3.82
CA ILE A 53 -2.62 -4.85 -3.81
C ILE A 53 -2.11 -5.95 -4.73
N LYS A 54 -2.77 -7.11 -4.79
CA LYS A 54 -2.37 -8.25 -5.63
C LYS A 54 -2.40 -7.89 -7.11
N GLU A 55 -3.50 -7.30 -7.56
CA GLU A 55 -3.68 -6.89 -8.95
C GLU A 55 -2.66 -5.80 -9.31
N VAL A 56 -2.47 -4.83 -8.42
CA VAL A 56 -1.54 -3.72 -8.63
C VAL A 56 -0.11 -4.20 -8.76
N ILE A 57 0.42 -4.97 -7.80
CA ILE A 57 1.83 -5.37 -7.88
C ILE A 57 2.10 -6.27 -9.10
N LYS A 58 1.10 -7.07 -9.51
CA LYS A 58 1.16 -7.89 -10.73
C LYS A 58 1.27 -7.00 -11.98
N LYS A 59 0.52 -5.90 -12.06
CA LYS A 59 0.63 -4.91 -13.17
C LYS A 59 2.03 -4.31 -13.28
N TYR A 60 2.74 -4.18 -12.16
CA TYR A 60 4.13 -3.71 -12.12
C TYR A 60 5.18 -4.84 -12.25
N ASN A 61 4.75 -6.06 -12.58
CA ASN A 61 5.60 -7.24 -12.72
C ASN A 61 6.36 -7.60 -11.42
N ILE A 62 5.78 -7.26 -10.27
CA ILE A 62 6.30 -7.54 -8.93
C ILE A 62 5.61 -8.80 -8.40
N LYS A 63 6.38 -9.84 -8.08
CA LYS A 63 5.85 -11.11 -7.57
C LYS A 63 5.55 -11.08 -6.08
N ARG A 64 6.47 -10.53 -5.28
CA ARG A 64 6.40 -10.49 -3.82
C ARG A 64 7.07 -9.21 -3.30
N VAL A 65 6.65 -8.73 -2.14
CA VAL A 65 7.16 -7.50 -1.50
C VAL A 65 7.93 -7.82 -0.22
N ASP A 66 8.88 -6.96 0.12
CA ASP A 66 9.71 -7.14 1.33
C ASP A 66 9.05 -6.54 2.57
N TYR A 67 8.33 -5.43 2.40
CA TYR A 67 7.70 -4.73 3.52
C TYR A 67 6.31 -4.21 3.13
N ILE A 68 5.40 -4.31 4.07
CA ILE A 68 4.09 -3.68 4.03
C ILE A 68 3.97 -2.82 5.27
N VAL A 69 3.72 -1.53 5.10
CA VAL A 69 3.57 -0.56 6.18
C VAL A 69 2.17 0.03 6.07
N SER A 70 1.36 -0.17 7.10
CA SER A 70 -0.06 0.21 7.06
C SER A 70 -0.45 1.00 8.29
N GLY A 71 -0.92 2.22 8.08
CA GLY A 71 -1.60 3.01 9.11
C GLY A 71 -3.12 2.81 9.12
N LEU A 72 -3.63 1.68 8.62
CA LEU A 72 -5.08 1.39 8.61
C LEU A 72 -5.56 1.10 10.03
N PRO A 73 -6.61 1.78 10.54
CA PRO A 73 -7.32 1.37 11.74
C PRO A 73 -8.18 0.14 11.40
N PHE A 74 -7.55 -1.03 11.28
CA PHE A 74 -8.20 -2.29 10.92
C PHE A 74 -9.42 -2.62 11.80
N ILE A 75 -9.43 -2.14 13.06
CA ILE A 75 -10.53 -2.29 14.02
C ILE A 75 -11.78 -1.49 13.60
N SER A 76 -11.58 -0.32 12.97
CA SER A 76 -12.67 0.59 12.59
C SER A 76 -13.23 0.32 11.19
N LEU A 77 -12.50 -0.44 10.37
CA LEU A 77 -12.92 -0.79 9.02
C LEU A 77 -13.99 -1.91 9.04
N PRO A 78 -14.87 -1.97 8.03
CA PRO A 78 -15.75 -3.13 7.83
C PRO A 78 -14.94 -4.42 7.81
N LYS A 79 -15.42 -5.44 8.52
CA LYS A 79 -14.72 -6.73 8.71
C LYS A 79 -14.23 -7.32 7.39
N GLU A 80 -15.10 -7.34 6.38
CA GLU A 80 -14.81 -7.89 5.05
C GLU A 80 -13.65 -7.17 4.35
N VAL A 81 -13.58 -5.84 4.50
CA VAL A 81 -12.51 -5.01 3.95
C VAL A 81 -11.20 -5.31 4.66
N SER A 82 -11.20 -5.32 6.00
CA SER A 82 -10.02 -5.64 6.81
C SER A 82 -9.46 -7.02 6.49
N GLU A 83 -10.32 -8.05 6.46
CA GLU A 83 -9.93 -9.42 6.14
C GLU A 83 -9.33 -9.53 4.73
N LYS A 84 -9.93 -8.86 3.74
CA LYS A 84 -9.43 -8.86 2.37
C LYS A 84 -8.06 -8.17 2.26
N ILE A 85 -7.87 -7.03 2.91
CA ILE A 85 -6.56 -6.35 2.94
C ILE A 85 -5.52 -7.23 3.61
N LEU A 86 -5.79 -7.77 4.80
CA LEU A 86 -4.84 -8.61 5.54
C LEU A 86 -4.48 -9.88 4.77
N LYS A 87 -5.46 -10.56 4.17
CA LYS A 87 -5.22 -11.73 3.32
C LYS A 87 -4.37 -11.38 2.10
N ASN A 88 -4.74 -10.34 1.37
CA ASN A 88 -4.04 -9.98 0.15
C ASN A 88 -2.62 -9.48 0.41
N THR A 89 -2.40 -8.76 1.50
CA THR A 89 -1.07 -8.31 1.94
C THR A 89 -0.21 -9.49 2.41
N ALA A 90 -0.76 -10.45 3.15
CA ALA A 90 -0.05 -11.67 3.54
C ALA A 90 0.41 -12.49 2.31
N ASP A 91 -0.46 -12.68 1.33
CA ASP A 91 -0.16 -13.50 0.14
C ASP A 91 0.96 -12.94 -0.75
N VAL A 92 1.13 -11.61 -0.75
CA VAL A 92 2.16 -10.94 -1.53
C VAL A 92 3.45 -10.68 -0.75
N LEU A 93 3.44 -10.86 0.56
CA LEU A 93 4.63 -10.71 1.39
C LEU A 93 5.59 -11.88 1.15
N LYS A 94 6.90 -11.61 1.09
CA LYS A 94 7.91 -12.68 1.10
C LYS A 94 7.88 -13.43 2.44
N ASP A 95 8.41 -14.66 2.46
CA ASP A 95 8.41 -15.52 3.65
C ASP A 95 9.14 -14.89 4.86
N HIS A 96 10.10 -14.00 4.59
CA HIS A 96 10.80 -13.20 5.60
C HIS A 96 10.51 -11.70 5.47
N GLY A 97 9.45 -11.34 4.75
CA GLY A 97 8.96 -9.97 4.67
C GLY A 97 8.33 -9.53 5.99
N LYS A 98 8.22 -8.22 6.19
CA LYS A 98 7.63 -7.65 7.41
C LYS A 98 6.36 -6.89 7.12
N PHE A 99 5.31 -7.20 7.88
CA PHE A 99 4.11 -6.40 7.97
C PHE A 99 4.21 -5.51 9.21
N ILE A 100 4.11 -4.19 9.04
CA ILE A 100 4.26 -3.19 10.09
C ILE A 100 2.98 -2.37 10.13
N THR A 101 2.41 -2.21 11.33
CA THR A 101 1.23 -1.40 11.58
C THR A 101 1.42 -0.57 12.85
N PHE A 102 0.81 0.61 12.91
CA PHE A 102 0.93 1.56 14.01
C PHE A 102 -0.31 2.46 14.08
#